data_AF-A0A350QMM3-F1
#
_entry.id   AF-A0A350QMM3-F1
#
_cell.length_a   1.000
_cell.length_b   1.000
_cell.length_c   1.000
_cell.angle_alpha   90.00
_cell.angle_beta   90.00
_cell.angle_gamma   90.00
#
_symmetry.space_group_name_H-M   'P 1'
#
loop_
_entity.id
_entity.type
_entity.pdbx_description
1 polymer ?
#
loop_
_entity_poly.entity_id
_entity_poly.type
_entity_poly.pdbx_seq_one_letter_code
_entity_poly.pdbx_strand_id
1 'polypeptide(L)' 'LIGTGGSIPAVGSIGEILGIDSLLVGFGLDDDNVHAPNEKFELTCLRNGIRSHAAMLEAFGALSAH' A
#
# COMPACT_ATOMS: atom_id res chain seq x y z
N LEU A 1 0.98 -2.60 -11.56
CA LEU A 1 1.12 -2.88 -10.12
C LEU A 1 1.83 -4.20 -9.99
N ILE A 2 2.96 -4.25 -9.29
CA ILE A 2 3.56 -5.52 -8.91
C ILE A 2 2.67 -6.08 -7.81
N GLY A 3 1.93 -7.15 -8.11
CA GLY A 3 1.35 -7.99 -7.07
C GLY A 3 2.49 -8.85 -6.51
N THR A 4 3.17 -8.38 -5.47
CA THR A 4 4.23 -9.17 -4.85
C THR A 4 3.59 -10.39 -4.19
N GLY A 5 4.15 -11.58 -4.41
CA GLY A 5 3.63 -12.85 -3.89
C GLY A 5 3.76 -13.02 -2.36
N GLY A 6 3.89 -11.92 -1.62
CA GLY A 6 3.92 -11.91 -0.16
C GLY A 6 2.51 -12.01 0.41
N SER A 7 2.32 -12.91 1.37
CA SER A 7 1.06 -13.01 2.11
C SER A 7 0.97 -11.92 3.16
N ILE A 8 -0.15 -11.19 3.20
CA ILE A 8 -0.52 -10.27 4.29
C ILE A 8 -1.78 -10.82 4.99
N PRO A 9 -1.66 -11.80 5.91
CA PRO A 9 -2.82 -12.49 6.51
C PRO A 9 -3.81 -11.55 7.20
N ALA A 10 -3.33 -10.41 7.71
CA ALA A 10 -4.16 -9.41 8.36
C ALA A 10 -5.29 -8.88 7.46
N VAL A 11 -5.11 -8.87 6.13
CA VAL A 11 -6.17 -8.46 5.18
C VAL A 11 -7.36 -9.40 5.24
N GLY A 12 -7.11 -10.71 5.32
CA GLY A 12 -8.17 -11.70 5.49
C GLY A 12 -8.91 -11.49 6.80
N SER A 13 -8.18 -11.31 7.90
CA SER A 13 -8.78 -11.04 9.22
C SER A 13 -9.59 -9.75 9.25
N ILE A 14 -9.14 -8.67 8.59
CA ILE A 14 -9.90 -7.41 8.48
C ILE A 14 -11.24 -7.65 7.78
N GLY A 15 -11.24 -8.39 6.67
CA GLY A 15 -12.47 -8.75 5.97
C GLY A 15 -13.40 -9.61 6.82
N GLU A 16 -12.88 -10.66 7.47
CA GLU A 16 -13.68 -11.59 8.28
C GLU A 16 -14.26 -10.95 9.54
N ILE A 17 -13.48 -10.11 10.24
CA ILE A 17 -13.87 -9.54 11.55
C ILE A 17 -14.70 -8.28 11.38
N LEU A 18 -14.31 -7.39 10.48
CA LEU A 18 -14.91 -6.06 10.33
C LEU A 18 -15.91 -5.99 9.18
N GLY A 19 -15.90 -6.96 8.25
CA GLY A 19 -16.77 -6.95 7.08
C GLY A 19 -16.47 -5.82 6.10
N ILE A 20 -15.23 -5.30 6.10
CA ILE A 20 -14.81 -4.19 5.24
C ILE A 20 -13.84 -4.66 4.15
N ASP A 21 -13.98 -4.08 2.96
CA ASP A 21 -13.02 -4.28 1.87
C ASP A 21 -11.69 -3.56 2.18
N SER A 22 -10.59 -4.19 1.77
CA SER A 22 -9.24 -3.65 1.95
C SER A 22 -8.59 -3.35 0.60
N LEU A 23 -7.97 -2.17 0.49
CA LEU A 23 -7.11 -1.82 -0.64
C LEU A 23 -5.65 -1.89 -0.22
N LEU A 24 -4.87 -2.77 -0.85
CA LEU A 24 -3.42 -2.83 -0.68
C LEU A 24 -2.72 -1.94 -1.71
N VAL A 25 -1.94 -0.98 -1.23
CA VAL A 25 -1.17 -0.06 -2.09
C VAL A 25 0.30 -0.11 -1.71
N GLY A 26 1.13 -0.58 -2.65
CA GLY A 26 2.58 -0.63 -2.50
C GLY A 26 3.27 0.29 -3.52
N PHE A 27 4.38 0.90 -3.09
CA PHE A 27 5.23 1.75 -3.93
C PHE A 27 6.64 1.18 -4.12
N GLY A 28 6.90 -0.02 -3.61
CA GLY A 28 8.18 -0.70 -3.76
C GLY A 28 8.41 -1.21 -5.17
N LEU A 29 9.67 -1.43 -5.48
CA LEU A 29 10.15 -2.03 -6.71
C LEU A 29 10.58 -3.48 -6.46
N ASP A 30 10.64 -4.29 -7.52
CA ASP A 30 11.04 -5.70 -7.43
C ASP A 30 12.46 -5.89 -6.86
N ASP A 31 13.33 -4.89 -7.03
CA ASP A 31 14.73 -4.90 -6.58
C ASP A 31 14.94 -4.29 -5.19
N ASP A 32 13.87 -3.98 -4.46
CA ASP A 32 13.98 -3.45 -3.09
C ASP A 32 14.50 -4.50 -2.09
N ASN A 33 14.57 -5.78 -2.48
CA ASN A 33 15.22 -6.85 -1.73
C ASN A 33 14.73 -6.99 -0.28
N VAL A 34 13.41 -6.90 -0.07
CA VAL A 34 12.79 -7.04 1.25
C VAL A 34 13.28 -8.33 1.92
N HIS A 35 13.92 -8.20 3.09
CA HIS A 35 14.53 -9.31 3.85
C HIS A 35 15.77 -9.96 3.22
N ALA A 36 16.47 -9.27 2.31
CA ALA A 36 17.71 -9.74 1.69
C ALA A 36 18.82 -8.67 1.76
N PRO A 37 20.11 -9.03 1.54
CA PRO A 37 21.20 -8.06 1.52
C PRO A 37 20.98 -6.94 0.51
N ASN A 38 21.44 -5.73 0.86
CA ASN A 38 21.20 -4.51 0.09
C ASN A 38 19.70 -4.17 -0.10
N GLU A 39 18.89 -4.48 0.92
CA GLU A 39 17.53 -3.95 1.03
C GLU A 39 17.56 -2.42 0.92
N LYS A 40 16.72 -1.89 0.03
CA LYS A 40 16.68 -0.45 -0.28
C LYS A 40 15.27 0.00 -0.61
N PHE A 41 15.10 1.31 -0.64
CA PHE A 41 13.87 1.94 -1.12
C PHE A 41 14.21 3.23 -1.85
N GLU A 42 13.69 3.40 -3.06
CA GLU A 42 14.01 4.58 -3.88
C GLU A 42 13.41 5.87 -3.28
N LEU A 43 14.21 6.94 -3.25
CA LEU A 43 13.71 8.26 -2.80
C LEU A 43 12.57 8.78 -3.68
N THR A 44 12.56 8.41 -4.96
CA THR A 44 11.47 8.73 -5.88
C THR A 44 10.18 8.00 -5.49
N CYS A 45 10.27 6.70 -5.14
CA CYS A 45 9.14 5.92 -4.63
C CYS A 45 8.62 6.49 -3.32
N LEU A 46 9.50 6.92 -2.40
CA LEU A 46 9.10 7.58 -1.16
C LEU A 46 8.31 8.87 -1.43
N ARG A 47 8.86 9.77 -2.25
CA ARG A 47 8.24 11.07 -2.55
C ARG A 47 6.91 10.90 -3.27
N ASN A 48 6.84 9.99 -4.24
CA ASN A 48 5.61 9.70 -4.96
C ASN A 48 4.59 8.97 -4.08
N GLY A 49 5.03 8.08 -3.20
CA GLY A 49 4.18 7.40 -2.22
C GLY A 49 3.51 8.39 -1.27
N ILE A 50 4.25 9.37 -0.75
CA ILE A 50 3.69 10.46 0.08
C ILE A 50 2.60 11.22 -0.68
N ARG A 51 2.87 11.64 -1.93
CA ARG A 51 1.91 12.37 -2.77
C ARG A 51 0.67 11.53 -3.07
N SER A 52 0.86 10.25 -3.37
CA SER A 52 -0.21 9.31 -3.68
C SER A 52 -1.12 9.10 -2.46
N HIS A 53 -0.53 8.95 -1.27
CA HIS A 53 -1.30 8.79 -0.04
C HIS A 53 -2.11 10.04 0.30
N ALA A 54 -1.54 11.25 0.15
CA ALA A 54 -2.26 12.50 0.33
C ALA A 54 -3.46 12.61 -0.63
N ALA A 55 -3.27 12.29 -1.91
CA ALA A 55 -4.33 12.29 -2.91
C ALA A 55 -5.44 11.25 -2.61
N MET A 56 -5.06 10.06 -2.12
CA MET A 56 -6.04 9.05 -1.69
C MET A 56 -6.89 9.54 -0.52
N LEU A 57 -6.28 10.16 0.49
CA LEU A 57 -7.00 10.70 1.64
C LEU A 57 -7.97 11.82 1.23
N GLU A 58 -7.55 12.71 0.33
CA GLU A 58 -8.42 13.75 -0.23
C GLU A 58 -9.62 13.12 -0.97
N ALA A 59 -9.36 12.17 -1.86
CA ALA A 59 -10.41 11.49 -2.62
C ALA A 59 -11.40 10.74 -1.72
N PHE A 60 -10.91 10.00 -0.71
CA PHE A 60 -11.77 9.28 0.23
C PHE A 60 -12.57 10.22 1.15
N GLY A 61 -11.96 11.33 1.57
CA GLY A 61 -12.67 12.37 2.32
C GLY A 61 -13.81 12.99 1.52
N ALA A 62 -13.61 13.24 0.22
CA ALA A 62 -14.63 13.77 -0.66
C ALA A 62 -15.78 12.78 -0.93
N LEU A 63 -15.52 11.47 -0.93
CA LEU A 63 -16.55 10.44 -1.12
C LEU A 63 -17.56 10.38 0.04
N SER A 64 -17.17 10.80 1.25
CA SER A 64 -18.05 10.78 2.43
C SER A 64 -18.96 12.02 2.54
N ALA A 65 -18.81 12.99 1.65
CA ALA A 65 -19.61 14.22 1.61
C ALA A 65 -20.84 14.15 0.68
N HIS A 66 -21.14 12.96 0.16
CA HIS A 66 -22.33 12.63 -0.65
C HIS A 66 -23.08 11.45 -0.03
#